data_AF-A0A1H5MJ46-F1
#
_entry.id   AF-A0A1H5MJ46-F1
#
_cell.length_a   1.000
_cell.length_b   1.000
_cell.length_c   1.000
_cell.angle_alpha   90.00
_cell.angle_beta   90.00
_cell.angle_gamma   90.00
#
_symmetry.space_group_name_H-M   'P 1'
#
loop_
_entity.id
_entity.type
_entity.pdbx_description
1 polymer ?
#
loop_
_entity_poly.entity_id
_entity_poly.type
_entity_poly.pdbx_seq_one_letter_code
_entity_poly.pdbx_strand_id
1 'polypeptide(L)'
;MDWALAREELYATVLGFSWLDVVLILWLLWQLIYGLNAGLVVALGGLAGFIAGAVGAFFAAPFVSQLAPNPGLRTVMVIGATVLLIAIGHGVGMKLGRAIGRFVKSDSIRSVNRILGGLLNIAVGALVISFLSFGVSNLGIPAVSTALSDSQVISKIDAWTPKPVKEAVAQVRSLVLDEGIPALLNPSGPNVEVAAPMADTNTEAWNTAAESVMKISGTAFQCGQNQTGTGFVISPGRVLTNAHVVAGVSMPVVQTQQQGALPARVVYFDASHDLAILAVDSLDAQPLATSATVPGNTPTAFAGYPLGGPLQIRAATVLSSAPMMVPDITDGASTMLDVYQLAGNVQSGNSGGPLLDSKGDVIGVIFAKATSASNVGFALTMEEVSPVITAAPHLNSPVPSGSCKVS
;
A
#
# COMPACT_ATOMS: atom_id res chain seq x y z
N MET A 1 -33.77 -13.14 -18.38
CA MET A 1 -33.55 -12.00 -17.46
C MET A 1 -33.37 -12.62 -16.09
N ASP A 2 -32.13 -12.65 -15.62
CA ASP A 2 -31.69 -13.53 -14.54
C ASP A 2 -32.10 -12.95 -13.18
N TRP A 3 -33.12 -13.54 -12.57
CA TRP A 3 -33.76 -13.05 -11.34
C TRP A 3 -32.87 -13.16 -10.11
N ALA A 4 -31.71 -13.81 -10.21
CA ALA A 4 -30.70 -13.89 -9.16
C ALA A 4 -29.81 -12.64 -9.11
N LEU A 5 -29.40 -12.11 -10.27
CA LEU A 5 -28.57 -10.89 -10.38
C LEU A 5 -29.37 -9.64 -9.99
N ALA A 6 -30.63 -9.55 -10.41
CA ALA A 6 -31.52 -8.45 -10.01
C ALA A 6 -31.83 -8.43 -8.51
N ARG A 7 -31.66 -9.57 -7.81
CA ARG A 7 -31.90 -9.65 -6.36
C ARG A 7 -30.69 -9.16 -5.56
N GLU A 8 -29.46 -9.44 -6.02
CA GLU A 8 -28.26 -8.87 -5.41
C GLU A 8 -28.19 -7.34 -5.61
N GLU A 9 -28.58 -6.85 -6.78
CA GLU A 9 -28.71 -5.40 -7.02
C GLU A 9 -29.76 -4.75 -6.10
N LEU A 10 -30.89 -5.42 -5.84
CA LEU A 10 -31.95 -4.84 -5.00
C LEU A 10 -31.57 -4.69 -3.52
N TYR A 11 -30.74 -5.60 -2.97
CA TYR A 11 -30.30 -5.51 -1.57
C TYR A 11 -29.20 -4.45 -1.36
N ALA A 12 -28.42 -4.11 -2.40
CA ALA A 12 -27.40 -3.07 -2.35
C ALA A 12 -27.98 -1.65 -2.27
N THR A 13 -29.18 -1.42 -2.79
CA THR A 13 -29.73 -0.06 -3.00
C THR A 13 -30.48 0.58 -1.83
N VAL A 14 -30.86 -0.15 -0.77
CA VAL A 14 -31.78 0.42 0.25
C VAL A 14 -31.04 1.09 1.43
N LEU A 15 -29.76 0.76 1.69
CA LEU A 15 -28.98 1.34 2.80
C LEU A 15 -27.54 1.74 2.42
N GLY A 16 -27.12 1.54 1.17
CA GLY A 16 -25.75 1.81 0.70
C GLY A 16 -24.67 0.89 1.29
N PHE A 17 -25.05 -0.18 2.00
CA PHE A 17 -24.11 -1.15 2.58
C PHE A 17 -23.83 -2.29 1.61
N SER A 18 -22.56 -2.63 1.44
CA SER A 18 -22.12 -3.82 0.70
C SER A 18 -22.46 -5.11 1.46
N TRP A 19 -22.44 -6.27 0.77
CA TRP A 19 -22.58 -7.57 1.43
C TRP A 19 -21.49 -7.78 2.50
N LEU A 20 -20.29 -7.24 2.25
CA LEU A 20 -19.17 -7.28 3.17
C LEU A 20 -19.47 -6.47 4.44
N ASP A 21 -20.12 -5.31 4.31
CA ASP A 21 -20.51 -4.49 5.46
C ASP A 21 -21.45 -5.26 6.40
N VAL A 22 -22.40 -6.03 5.87
CA VAL A 22 -23.30 -6.86 6.70
C VAL A 22 -22.51 -7.87 7.52
N VAL A 23 -21.56 -8.57 6.89
CA VAL A 23 -20.69 -9.55 7.56
C VAL A 23 -19.84 -8.87 8.64
N LEU A 24 -19.22 -7.73 8.33
CA LEU A 24 -18.37 -7.00 9.26
C LEU A 24 -19.15 -6.41 10.43
N ILE A 25 -20.37 -5.89 10.21
CA ILE A 25 -21.24 -5.39 11.27
C ILE A 25 -21.64 -6.52 12.21
N LEU A 26 -22.10 -7.66 11.68
CA LEU A 26 -22.46 -8.82 12.50
C LEU A 26 -21.27 -9.29 13.34
N TRP A 27 -20.08 -9.29 12.76
CA TRP A 27 -18.86 -9.64 13.46
C TRP A 27 -18.48 -8.62 14.56
N LEU A 28 -18.55 -7.31 14.29
CA LEU A 28 -18.28 -6.27 15.29
C LEU A 28 -19.31 -6.27 16.42
N LEU A 29 -20.59 -6.54 16.12
CA LEU A 29 -21.63 -6.70 17.13
C LEU A 29 -21.36 -7.92 18.01
N TRP A 30 -20.93 -9.03 17.40
CA TRP A 30 -20.52 -10.21 18.16
C TRP A 30 -19.32 -9.89 19.08
N GLN A 31 -18.33 -9.14 18.59
CA GLN A 31 -17.19 -8.69 19.39
C GLN A 31 -17.62 -7.77 20.54
N LEU A 32 -18.58 -6.87 20.33
CA LEU A 32 -19.14 -6.03 21.39
C LEU A 32 -19.80 -6.88 22.48
N ILE A 33 -20.72 -7.77 22.11
CA ILE A 33 -21.46 -8.62 23.04
C ILE A 33 -20.49 -9.49 23.84
N TYR A 34 -19.51 -10.07 23.14
CA TYR A 34 -18.48 -10.88 23.78
C TYR A 34 -17.64 -10.05 24.76
N GLY A 35 -17.17 -8.86 24.37
CA GLY A 35 -16.36 -7.98 25.21
C GLY A 35 -17.11 -7.46 26.45
N LEU A 36 -18.40 -7.11 26.29
CA LEU A 36 -19.28 -6.73 27.40
C LEU A 36 -19.45 -7.87 28.42
N ASN A 37 -19.47 -9.11 27.95
CA ASN A 37 -19.58 -10.29 28.82
C ASN A 37 -18.25 -10.68 29.47
N ALA A 38 -17.13 -10.50 28.75
CA ALA A 38 -15.80 -10.94 29.17
C ALA A 38 -15.07 -9.92 30.07
N GLY A 39 -15.30 -8.61 29.88
CA GLY A 39 -14.64 -7.53 30.62
C GLY A 39 -13.25 -7.16 30.12
N LEU A 40 -12.69 -6.05 30.65
CA LEU A 40 -11.47 -5.41 30.13
C LEU A 40 -10.23 -6.32 30.13
N VAL A 41 -10.00 -7.08 31.20
CA VAL A 41 -8.82 -7.95 31.34
C VAL A 41 -8.77 -9.01 30.25
N VAL A 42 -9.93 -9.54 29.85
CA VAL A 42 -10.02 -10.53 28.77
C VAL A 42 -9.75 -9.88 27.43
N ALA A 43 -10.27 -8.66 27.20
CA ALA A 43 -10.03 -7.90 25.98
C ALA A 43 -8.55 -7.50 25.82
N LEU A 44 -7.87 -7.08 26.91
CA LEU A 44 -6.43 -6.82 26.94
C LEU A 44 -5.62 -8.09 26.64
N GLY A 45 -6.02 -9.22 27.22
CA GLY A 45 -5.42 -10.52 26.90
C GLY A 45 -5.59 -10.87 25.43
N GLY A 46 -6.79 -10.65 24.86
CA GLY A 46 -7.06 -10.84 23.43
C GLY A 46 -6.21 -9.95 22.53
N LEU A 47 -5.99 -8.68 22.90
CA LEU A 47 -5.09 -7.76 22.18
C LEU A 47 -3.64 -8.26 22.21
N ALA A 48 -3.12 -8.61 23.38
CA ALA A 48 -1.76 -9.15 23.51
C ALA A 48 -1.59 -10.45 22.71
N GLY A 49 -2.59 -11.32 22.75
CA GLY A 49 -2.64 -12.54 21.95
C GLY A 49 -2.67 -12.29 20.44
N PHE A 50 -3.44 -11.31 19.98
CA PHE A 50 -3.46 -10.88 18.58
C PHE A 50 -2.07 -10.42 18.12
N ILE A 51 -1.41 -9.56 18.90
CA ILE A 51 -0.06 -9.07 18.59
C ILE A 51 0.93 -10.24 18.52
N ALA A 52 0.90 -11.14 19.50
CA ALA A 52 1.76 -12.32 19.51
C ALA A 52 1.49 -13.24 18.31
N GLY A 53 0.23 -13.42 17.92
CA GLY A 53 -0.16 -14.21 16.74
C GLY A 53 0.34 -13.58 15.44
N ALA A 54 0.27 -12.25 15.30
CA ALA A 54 0.80 -11.53 14.14
C ALA A 54 2.33 -11.64 14.04
N VAL A 55 3.04 -11.51 15.17
CA VAL A 55 4.49 -11.74 15.24
C VAL A 55 4.82 -13.20 14.90
N GLY A 56 4.05 -14.16 15.39
CA GLY A 56 4.22 -15.57 15.02
C GLY A 56 4.00 -15.83 13.52
N ALA A 57 2.99 -15.19 12.93
CA ALA A 57 2.71 -15.27 11.49
C ALA A 57 3.87 -14.74 10.64
N PHE A 58 4.49 -13.65 11.06
CA PHE A 58 5.69 -13.09 10.42
C PHE A 58 6.81 -14.14 10.34
N PHE A 59 7.15 -14.79 11.45
CA PHE A 59 8.20 -15.81 11.46
C PHE A 59 7.81 -17.10 10.72
N ALA A 60 6.52 -17.42 10.65
CA ALA A 60 6.02 -18.59 9.94
C ALA A 60 5.96 -18.40 8.41
N ALA A 61 5.76 -17.16 7.94
CA ALA A 61 5.61 -16.84 6.52
C ALA A 61 6.69 -17.45 5.61
N PRO A 62 8.01 -17.33 5.90
CA PRO A 62 9.04 -17.93 5.03
C PRO A 62 9.02 -19.46 5.00
N PHE A 63 8.56 -20.13 6.07
CA PHE A 63 8.45 -21.60 6.08
C PHE A 63 7.20 -22.07 5.35
N VAL A 64 6.08 -21.38 5.55
CA VAL A 64 4.81 -21.68 4.86
C VAL A 64 4.95 -21.45 3.36
N SER A 65 5.74 -20.45 2.95
CA SER A 65 5.95 -20.16 1.54
C SER A 65 6.75 -21.24 0.80
N GLN A 66 7.66 -21.93 1.49
CA GLN A 66 8.47 -23.04 0.95
C GLN A 66 7.65 -24.32 0.73
N LEU A 67 6.59 -24.51 1.50
CA LEU A 67 5.70 -25.67 1.37
C LEU A 67 4.79 -25.60 0.12
N ALA A 68 4.78 -24.46 -0.57
CA ALA A 68 3.88 -24.19 -1.68
C ALA A 68 4.39 -24.75 -3.01
N PRO A 69 3.65 -25.68 -3.66
CA PRO A 69 4.05 -26.25 -4.95
C PRO A 69 3.88 -25.26 -6.12
N ASN A 70 3.06 -24.23 -5.96
CA ASN A 70 2.91 -23.18 -6.96
C ASN A 70 2.73 -21.80 -6.31
N PRO A 71 2.97 -20.72 -7.08
CA PRO A 71 3.05 -19.38 -6.52
C PRO A 71 1.68 -18.81 -6.10
N GLY A 72 0.59 -19.19 -6.76
CA GLY A 72 -0.77 -18.80 -6.34
C GLY A 72 -1.17 -19.43 -5.00
N LEU A 73 -0.87 -20.72 -4.82
CA LEU A 73 -1.12 -21.43 -3.56
C LEU A 73 -0.21 -20.93 -2.44
N ARG A 74 1.00 -20.45 -2.75
CA ARG A 74 1.91 -19.82 -1.78
C ARG A 74 1.25 -18.66 -1.07
N THR A 75 0.70 -17.71 -1.83
CA THR A 75 0.05 -16.51 -1.28
C THR A 75 -1.17 -16.88 -0.44
N VAL A 76 -1.99 -17.81 -0.93
CA VAL A 76 -3.16 -18.32 -0.19
C VAL A 76 -2.75 -19.00 1.12
N MET A 77 -1.70 -19.82 1.11
CA MET A 77 -1.22 -20.50 2.31
C MET A 77 -0.60 -19.54 3.32
N VAL A 78 0.17 -18.55 2.89
CA VAL A 78 0.76 -17.54 3.79
C VAL A 78 -0.33 -16.70 4.45
N ILE A 79 -1.34 -16.27 3.68
CA ILE A 79 -2.50 -15.55 4.24
C ILE A 79 -3.26 -16.47 5.21
N GLY A 80 -3.58 -17.69 4.80
CA GLY A 80 -4.30 -18.66 5.64
C GLY A 80 -3.58 -18.93 6.95
N ALA A 81 -2.25 -19.15 6.91
CA ALA A 81 -1.42 -19.33 8.08
C ALA A 81 -1.39 -18.08 8.98
N THR A 82 -1.33 -16.89 8.37
CA THR A 82 -1.36 -15.62 9.09
C THR A 82 -2.68 -15.44 9.84
N VAL A 83 -3.82 -15.63 9.16
CA VAL A 83 -5.14 -15.57 9.78
C VAL A 83 -5.27 -16.59 10.91
N LEU A 84 -4.80 -17.81 10.68
CA LEU A 84 -4.85 -18.90 11.66
C LEU A 84 -4.03 -18.57 12.92
N LEU A 85 -2.79 -18.11 12.77
CA LEU A 85 -1.91 -17.79 13.89
C LEU A 85 -2.43 -16.58 14.69
N ILE A 86 -2.96 -15.57 14.02
CA ILE A 86 -3.64 -14.45 14.66
C ILE A 86 -4.86 -14.94 15.47
N ALA A 87 -5.71 -15.79 14.88
CA ALA A 87 -6.88 -16.34 15.55
C ALA A 87 -6.52 -17.19 16.77
N ILE A 88 -5.48 -18.04 16.64
CA ILE A 88 -4.95 -18.85 17.75
C ILE A 88 -4.42 -17.94 18.85
N GLY A 89 -3.55 -16.99 18.50
CA GLY A 89 -2.95 -16.05 19.45
C GLY A 89 -4.02 -15.27 20.22
N HIS A 90 -4.99 -14.69 19.51
CA HIS A 90 -6.12 -13.99 20.11
C HIS A 90 -6.93 -14.91 21.04
N GLY A 91 -7.23 -16.14 20.63
CA GLY A 91 -7.93 -17.14 21.44
C GLY A 91 -7.18 -17.51 22.74
N VAL A 92 -5.87 -17.73 22.65
CA VAL A 92 -5.00 -18.02 23.79
C VAL A 92 -4.95 -16.81 24.73
N GLY A 93 -4.75 -15.61 24.18
CA GLY A 93 -4.75 -14.37 24.94
C GLY A 93 -6.03 -14.14 25.72
N MET A 94 -7.19 -14.41 25.12
CA MET A 94 -8.48 -14.35 25.81
C MET A 94 -8.61 -15.40 26.92
N LYS A 95 -8.12 -16.64 26.70
CA LYS A 95 -8.12 -17.67 27.75
C LYS A 95 -7.25 -17.26 28.94
N LEU A 96 -6.08 -16.70 28.68
CA LEU A 96 -5.17 -16.20 29.72
C LEU A 96 -5.77 -14.99 30.45
N GLY A 97 -6.35 -14.04 29.71
CA GLY A 97 -7.06 -12.90 30.28
C GLY A 97 -8.22 -13.33 31.18
N ARG A 98 -8.95 -14.40 30.83
CA ARG A 98 -9.98 -14.99 31.72
C ARG A 98 -9.39 -15.65 32.95
N ALA A 99 -8.23 -16.28 32.85
CA ALA A 99 -7.56 -16.88 34.00
C ALA A 99 -7.11 -15.80 35.00
N ILE A 100 -6.52 -14.70 34.50
CA ILE A 100 -6.07 -13.57 35.31
C ILE A 100 -7.28 -12.79 35.88
N GLY A 101 -8.30 -12.57 35.06
CA GLY A 101 -9.51 -11.82 35.45
C GLY A 101 -10.28 -12.47 36.61
N ARG A 102 -10.14 -13.78 36.84
CA ARG A 102 -10.73 -14.46 38.02
C ARG A 102 -10.18 -13.96 39.36
N PHE A 103 -8.97 -13.41 39.37
CA PHE A 103 -8.32 -12.88 40.58
C PHE A 103 -8.65 -11.41 40.84
N VAL A 104 -9.16 -10.68 39.84
CA VAL A 104 -9.51 -9.27 39.94
C VAL A 104 -11.01 -9.14 40.23
N LYS A 105 -11.41 -9.28 41.50
CA LYS A 105 -12.79 -9.06 41.95
C LYS A 105 -12.96 -7.62 42.41
N SER A 106 -13.59 -6.78 41.59
CA SER A 106 -14.06 -5.46 42.03
C SER A 106 -15.52 -5.27 41.60
N ASP A 107 -16.42 -5.32 42.57
CA ASP A 107 -17.86 -5.25 42.35
C ASP A 107 -18.36 -3.81 42.13
N SER A 108 -17.63 -2.80 42.63
CA SER A 108 -18.00 -1.38 42.51
C SER A 108 -17.81 -0.76 41.12
N ILE A 109 -17.07 -1.41 40.21
CA ILE A 109 -16.75 -0.86 38.87
C ILE A 109 -17.20 -1.85 37.76
N ARG A 110 -18.06 -2.82 38.10
CA ARG A 110 -18.42 -3.93 37.20
C ARG A 110 -19.02 -3.45 35.88
N SER A 111 -19.89 -2.43 35.90
CA SER A 111 -20.51 -1.88 34.68
C SER A 111 -19.50 -1.16 33.79
N VAL A 112 -18.61 -0.35 34.38
CA VAL A 112 -17.56 0.37 33.65
C VAL A 112 -16.56 -0.62 33.05
N ASN A 113 -16.15 -1.65 33.80
CA ASN A 113 -15.24 -2.70 33.31
C ASN A 113 -15.82 -3.47 32.13
N ARG A 114 -17.14 -3.72 32.11
CA ARG A 114 -17.84 -4.36 31.00
C ARG A 114 -17.88 -3.47 29.78
N ILE A 115 -18.28 -2.19 29.95
CA ILE A 115 -18.31 -1.21 28.85
C ILE A 115 -16.92 -1.05 28.24
N LEU A 116 -15.89 -0.86 29.06
CA LEU A 116 -14.51 -0.75 28.60
C LEU A 116 -14.03 -2.04 27.91
N GLY A 117 -14.42 -3.21 28.40
CA GLY A 117 -14.14 -4.49 27.74
C GLY A 117 -14.83 -4.63 26.38
N GLY A 118 -16.08 -4.21 26.27
CA GLY A 118 -16.83 -4.15 25.01
C GLY A 118 -16.18 -3.21 23.98
N LEU A 119 -15.89 -1.97 24.40
CA LEU A 119 -15.24 -0.96 23.55
C LEU A 119 -13.85 -1.41 23.09
N LEU A 120 -13.03 -1.94 24.01
CA LEU A 120 -11.70 -2.45 23.66
C LEU A 120 -11.80 -3.63 22.69
N ASN A 121 -12.77 -4.54 22.88
CA ASN A 121 -12.91 -5.68 21.98
C ASN A 121 -13.42 -5.29 20.59
N ILE A 122 -14.26 -4.26 20.48
CA ILE A 122 -14.57 -3.62 19.18
C ILE A 122 -13.28 -3.07 18.56
N ALA A 123 -12.46 -2.34 19.33
CA ALA A 123 -11.24 -1.74 18.80
C ALA A 123 -10.24 -2.79 18.31
N VAL A 124 -10.03 -3.87 19.09
CA VAL A 124 -9.23 -5.04 18.68
C VAL A 124 -9.82 -5.66 17.42
N GLY A 125 -11.16 -5.78 17.37
CA GLY A 125 -11.83 -6.31 16.20
C GLY A 125 -11.59 -5.46 14.95
N ALA A 126 -11.79 -4.16 15.04
CA ALA A 126 -11.53 -3.22 13.96
C ALA A 126 -10.07 -3.28 13.48
N LEU A 127 -9.12 -3.45 14.41
CA LEU A 127 -7.70 -3.62 14.09
C LEU A 127 -7.43 -4.92 13.31
N VAL A 128 -8.06 -6.03 13.69
CA VAL A 128 -8.00 -7.30 12.93
C VAL A 128 -8.54 -7.10 11.51
N ILE A 129 -9.71 -6.47 11.36
CA ILE A 129 -10.30 -6.18 10.04
C ILE A 129 -9.32 -5.35 9.22
N SER A 130 -8.78 -4.26 9.78
CA SER A 130 -7.82 -3.40 9.08
C SER A 130 -6.58 -4.16 8.61
N PHE A 131 -6.05 -5.07 9.44
CA PHE A 131 -4.89 -5.89 9.09
C PHE A 131 -5.20 -6.86 7.93
N LEU A 132 -6.35 -7.54 7.99
CA LEU A 132 -6.80 -8.46 6.95
C LEU A 132 -7.10 -7.75 5.64
N SER A 133 -7.87 -6.65 5.70
CA SER A 133 -8.23 -5.83 4.53
C SER A 133 -6.98 -5.33 3.80
N PHE A 134 -5.96 -4.90 4.52
CA PHE A 134 -4.69 -4.49 3.92
C PHE A 134 -4.01 -5.62 3.17
N GLY A 135 -3.78 -6.77 3.83
CA GLY A 135 -3.08 -7.90 3.23
C GLY A 135 -3.79 -8.39 1.97
N VAL A 136 -5.12 -8.38 1.99
CA VAL A 136 -5.95 -8.74 0.85
C VAL A 136 -5.93 -7.67 -0.25
N SER A 137 -5.98 -6.37 0.09
CA SER A 137 -5.95 -5.27 -0.91
C SER A 137 -4.64 -5.22 -1.70
N ASN A 138 -3.53 -5.64 -1.08
CA ASN A 138 -2.21 -5.69 -1.72
C ASN A 138 -2.05 -6.89 -2.67
N LEU A 139 -2.97 -7.86 -2.65
CA LEU A 139 -3.02 -8.88 -3.68
C LEU A 139 -3.40 -8.27 -5.04
N GLY A 140 -4.10 -7.13 -5.04
CA GLY A 140 -4.61 -6.52 -6.26
C GLY A 140 -5.54 -7.45 -7.03
N ILE A 141 -6.32 -8.29 -6.33
CA ILE A 141 -7.37 -9.10 -6.96
C ILE A 141 -8.56 -8.16 -7.20
N PRO A 142 -8.94 -7.86 -8.46
CA PRO A 142 -9.91 -6.80 -8.75
C PRO A 142 -11.22 -6.96 -7.98
N ALA A 143 -11.85 -8.15 -8.02
CA ALA A 143 -13.11 -8.40 -7.34
C ALA A 143 -13.06 -8.17 -5.83
N VAL A 144 -11.93 -8.51 -5.19
CA VAL A 144 -11.77 -8.38 -3.75
C VAL A 144 -11.39 -6.96 -3.36
N SER A 145 -10.49 -6.32 -4.13
CA SER A 145 -10.12 -4.92 -3.94
C SER A 145 -11.32 -3.98 -4.11
N THR A 146 -12.21 -4.26 -5.07
CA THR A 146 -13.47 -3.52 -5.25
C THR A 146 -14.39 -3.72 -4.05
N ALA A 147 -14.65 -4.97 -3.63
CA ALA A 147 -15.50 -5.25 -2.46
C ALA A 147 -14.99 -4.61 -1.15
N LEU A 148 -13.67 -4.55 -0.97
CA LEU A 148 -13.05 -3.85 0.17
C LEU A 148 -13.19 -2.33 0.08
N SER A 149 -13.12 -1.76 -1.12
CA SER A 149 -13.24 -0.32 -1.35
C SER A 149 -14.67 0.17 -1.21
N ASP A 150 -15.65 -0.64 -1.63
CA ASP A 150 -17.09 -0.33 -1.52
C ASP A 150 -17.62 -0.46 -0.08
N SER A 151 -16.82 -1.00 0.85
CA SER A 151 -17.22 -1.21 2.24
C SER A 151 -17.21 0.10 3.04
N GLN A 152 -18.40 0.52 3.48
CA GLN A 152 -18.56 1.64 4.40
C GLN A 152 -17.97 1.37 5.79
N VAL A 153 -17.96 0.11 6.22
CA VAL A 153 -17.42 -0.28 7.53
C VAL A 153 -15.91 -0.12 7.53
N ILE A 154 -15.23 -0.61 6.50
CA ILE A 154 -13.78 -0.49 6.36
C ILE A 154 -13.37 0.97 6.24
N SER A 155 -14.06 1.77 5.42
CA SER A 155 -13.73 3.20 5.27
C SER A 155 -13.90 3.97 6.57
N LYS A 156 -14.93 3.68 7.38
CA LYS A 156 -15.10 4.27 8.71
C LYS A 156 -14.03 3.82 9.71
N ILE A 157 -13.68 2.52 9.71
CA ILE A 157 -12.58 2.01 10.54
C ILE A 157 -11.28 2.73 10.20
N ASP A 158 -10.96 2.87 8.92
CA ASP A 158 -9.74 3.57 8.49
C ASP A 158 -9.78 5.05 8.88
N ALA A 159 -10.90 5.74 8.64
CA ALA A 159 -11.05 7.16 8.99
C ALA A 159 -10.89 7.42 10.50
N TRP A 160 -11.32 6.48 11.34
CA TRP A 160 -11.26 6.60 12.80
C TRP A 160 -9.96 6.05 13.40
N THR A 161 -9.12 5.38 12.61
CA THR A 161 -7.85 4.84 13.07
C THR A 161 -6.82 5.97 13.24
N PRO A 162 -6.25 6.19 14.45
CA PRO A 162 -5.27 7.25 14.66
C PRO A 162 -3.99 7.07 13.84
N LYS A 163 -3.37 8.17 13.39
CA LYS A 163 -2.12 8.15 12.60
C LYS A 163 -1.00 7.30 13.21
N PRO A 164 -0.69 7.36 14.53
CA PRO A 164 0.38 6.54 15.11
C PRO A 164 0.13 5.03 14.96
N VAL A 165 -1.14 4.60 14.96
CA VAL A 165 -1.51 3.21 14.74
C VAL A 165 -1.31 2.84 13.27
N LYS A 166 -1.71 3.70 12.33
CA LYS A 166 -1.46 3.48 10.89
C LYS A 166 0.05 3.37 10.60
N GLU A 167 0.85 4.23 11.22
CA GLU A 167 2.32 4.26 11.11
C GLU A 167 2.97 3.04 11.75
N ALA A 168 2.57 2.65 12.96
CA ALA A 168 3.09 1.44 13.61
C ALA A 168 2.78 0.19 12.79
N VAL A 169 1.57 0.10 12.24
CA VAL A 169 1.20 -0.99 11.34
C VAL A 169 2.02 -0.92 10.05
N ALA A 170 2.27 0.27 9.48
CA ALA A 170 3.17 0.47 8.34
C ALA A 170 4.62 0.03 8.63
N GLN A 171 5.15 0.30 9.81
CA GLN A 171 6.49 -0.15 10.22
C GLN A 171 6.57 -1.67 10.36
N VAL A 172 5.57 -2.31 10.98
CA VAL A 172 5.52 -3.79 11.04
C VAL A 172 5.45 -4.39 9.62
N ARG A 173 4.75 -3.73 8.68
CA ARG A 173 4.72 -4.11 7.26
C ARG A 173 6.07 -3.92 6.57
N SER A 174 6.85 -2.91 6.94
CA SER A 174 8.16 -2.61 6.32
C SER A 174 9.16 -3.75 6.49
N LEU A 175 9.08 -4.45 7.63
CA LEU A 175 9.94 -5.58 7.95
C LEU A 175 9.72 -6.80 7.04
N VAL A 176 8.59 -6.85 6.32
CA VAL A 176 8.22 -7.94 5.40
C VAL A 176 8.47 -7.57 3.93
N LEU A 177 8.41 -6.29 3.57
CA LEU A 177 8.25 -5.81 2.18
C LEU A 177 9.48 -5.10 1.59
N ASP A 178 10.62 -5.06 2.27
CA ASP A 178 11.79 -4.26 1.85
C ASP A 178 12.50 -4.77 0.58
N GLU A 179 12.01 -5.84 -0.06
CA GLU A 179 12.61 -6.46 -1.25
C GLU A 179 12.09 -5.92 -2.61
N GLY A 180 11.22 -4.89 -2.62
CA GLY A 180 10.48 -4.49 -3.84
C GLY A 180 11.01 -3.29 -4.65
N ILE A 181 12.00 -2.54 -4.18
CA ILE A 181 12.50 -1.32 -4.85
C ILE A 181 13.92 -1.51 -5.39
N PRO A 182 14.23 -1.13 -6.64
CA PRO A 182 15.58 -1.14 -7.17
C PRO A 182 16.56 -0.37 -6.29
N ALA A 183 17.73 -0.95 -6.07
CA ALA A 183 18.77 -0.36 -5.24
C ALA A 183 19.99 0.00 -6.10
N LEU A 184 20.39 1.27 -6.06
CA LEU A 184 21.52 1.80 -6.83
C LEU A 184 22.73 2.11 -5.93
N LEU A 185 23.92 2.00 -6.49
CA LEU A 185 25.15 2.44 -5.84
C LEU A 185 25.14 3.96 -5.70
N ASN A 186 25.36 4.48 -4.49
CA ASN A 186 25.46 5.91 -4.28
C ASN A 186 26.79 6.46 -4.86
N PRO A 187 26.77 7.35 -5.87
CA PRO A 187 28.00 7.90 -6.45
C PRO A 187 28.79 8.76 -5.47
N SER A 188 28.16 9.31 -4.43
CA SER A 188 28.83 10.07 -3.37
C SER A 188 29.56 9.17 -2.36
N GLY A 189 29.40 7.84 -2.44
CA GLY A 189 30.01 6.87 -1.55
C GLY A 189 29.07 6.35 -0.44
N PRO A 190 29.42 5.24 0.22
CA PRO A 190 28.52 4.50 1.09
C PRO A 190 28.20 5.14 2.45
N ASN A 191 28.89 6.22 2.83
CA ASN A 191 28.79 6.83 4.16
C ASN A 191 28.44 8.32 4.12
N VAL A 192 27.96 8.85 2.98
CA VAL A 192 27.49 10.23 2.93
C VAL A 192 26.11 10.30 3.55
N GLU A 193 26.08 10.64 4.84
CA GLU A 193 24.85 10.87 5.58
C GLU A 193 24.25 12.21 5.13
N VAL A 194 23.26 12.13 4.25
CA VAL A 194 22.50 13.29 3.82
C VAL A 194 21.43 13.58 4.85
N ALA A 195 21.42 14.80 5.39
CA ALA A 195 20.41 15.24 6.32
C ALA A 195 19.02 15.15 5.67
N ALA A 196 18.08 14.50 6.36
CA ALA A 196 16.70 14.43 5.90
C ALA A 196 16.10 15.85 5.84
N PRO A 197 15.42 16.22 4.74
CA PRO A 197 14.78 17.53 4.65
C PRO A 197 13.70 17.66 5.73
N MET A 198 13.67 18.79 6.41
CA MET A 198 12.71 19.09 7.49
C MET A 198 11.55 20.01 7.04
N ALA A 199 11.30 20.12 5.74
CA ALA A 199 10.25 20.99 5.22
C ALA A 199 8.86 20.51 5.66
N ASP A 200 7.97 21.45 6.02
CA ASP A 200 6.56 21.14 6.22
C ASP A 200 5.95 20.65 4.90
N THR A 201 5.31 19.49 4.95
CA THR A 201 4.70 18.82 3.79
C THR A 201 3.23 19.11 3.62
N ASN A 202 2.62 19.85 4.55
CA ASN A 202 1.19 20.17 4.52
C ASN A 202 0.94 21.50 3.79
N THR A 203 1.23 21.54 2.48
CA THR A 203 0.94 22.69 1.62
C THR A 203 -0.30 22.45 0.78
N GLU A 204 -1.05 23.50 0.44
CA GLU A 204 -2.23 23.41 -0.43
C GLU A 204 -1.88 22.81 -1.80
N ALA A 205 -0.75 23.23 -2.38
CA ALA A 205 -0.24 22.74 -3.65
C ALA A 205 0.04 21.22 -3.63
N TRP A 206 0.77 20.71 -2.63
CA TRP A 206 1.07 19.29 -2.55
C TRP A 206 -0.14 18.45 -2.19
N ASN A 207 -1.04 18.96 -1.34
CA ASN A 207 -2.29 18.27 -1.01
C ASN A 207 -3.19 18.15 -2.25
N THR A 208 -3.26 19.19 -3.09
CA THR A 208 -4.02 19.17 -4.35
C THR A 208 -3.41 18.18 -5.33
N ALA A 209 -2.08 18.20 -5.51
CA ALA A 209 -1.40 17.24 -6.36
C ALA A 209 -1.60 15.78 -5.88
N ALA A 210 -1.60 15.55 -4.57
CA ALA A 210 -1.79 14.24 -3.96
C ALA A 210 -3.15 13.60 -4.26
N GLU A 211 -4.19 14.37 -4.61
CA GLU A 211 -5.48 13.84 -5.06
C GLU A 211 -5.38 13.04 -6.37
N SER A 212 -4.37 13.35 -7.18
CA SER A 212 -4.10 12.70 -8.47
C SER A 212 -3.06 11.58 -8.36
N VAL A 213 -2.69 11.19 -7.13
CA VAL A 213 -1.71 10.13 -6.83
C VAL A 213 -2.40 8.89 -6.30
N MET A 214 -2.17 7.76 -6.97
CA MET A 214 -2.92 6.53 -6.81
C MET A 214 -2.02 5.38 -6.36
N LYS A 215 -2.57 4.46 -5.58
CA LYS A 215 -1.86 3.22 -5.22
C LYS A 215 -2.06 2.21 -6.34
N ILE A 216 -1.00 1.55 -6.75
CA ILE A 216 -1.05 0.46 -7.71
C ILE A 216 -0.77 -0.84 -6.98
N SER A 217 -1.60 -1.86 -7.22
CA SER A 217 -1.35 -3.21 -6.71
C SER A 217 -1.70 -4.28 -7.73
N GLY A 218 -1.08 -5.46 -7.60
CA GLY A 218 -1.39 -6.59 -8.46
C GLY A 218 -0.57 -7.83 -8.13
N THR A 219 -1.11 -9.00 -8.45
CA THR A 219 -0.38 -10.27 -8.29
C THR A 219 0.40 -10.59 -9.57
N ALA A 220 1.71 -10.73 -9.44
CA ALA A 220 2.56 -11.27 -10.50
C ALA A 220 2.63 -12.80 -10.36
N PHE A 221 1.63 -13.50 -10.93
CA PHE A 221 1.46 -14.94 -10.74
C PHE A 221 2.67 -15.79 -11.16
N GLN A 222 3.37 -15.37 -12.21
CA GLN A 222 4.58 -16.05 -12.70
C GLN A 222 5.71 -16.02 -11.68
N CYS A 223 5.69 -15.02 -10.79
CA CYS A 223 6.78 -14.69 -9.88
C CYS A 223 6.42 -15.09 -8.44
N GLY A 224 5.14 -15.32 -8.14
CA GLY A 224 4.67 -15.61 -6.78
C GLY A 224 4.78 -14.44 -5.84
N GLN A 225 4.75 -13.23 -6.39
CA GLN A 225 4.92 -12.00 -5.65
C GLN A 225 3.71 -11.10 -5.89
N ASN A 226 3.40 -10.31 -4.87
CA ASN A 226 2.47 -9.19 -5.00
C ASN A 226 3.29 -7.93 -5.25
N GLN A 227 2.89 -7.16 -6.24
CA GLN A 227 3.47 -5.86 -6.51
C GLN A 227 2.61 -4.77 -5.89
N THR A 228 3.27 -3.79 -5.28
CA THR A 228 2.64 -2.56 -4.80
C THR A 228 3.54 -1.37 -5.11
N GLY A 229 2.96 -0.29 -5.60
CA GLY A 229 3.67 0.94 -5.90
C GLY A 229 2.74 2.13 -5.96
N THR A 230 3.25 3.21 -6.50
CA THR A 230 2.54 4.46 -6.72
C THR A 230 2.43 4.74 -8.20
N GLY A 231 1.37 5.41 -8.62
CA GLY A 231 1.31 6.09 -9.91
C GLY A 231 0.54 7.40 -9.79
N PHE A 232 0.54 8.20 -10.85
CA PHE A 232 -0.19 9.45 -10.88
C PHE A 232 -0.81 9.73 -12.25
N VAL A 233 -1.88 10.52 -12.25
CA VAL A 233 -2.63 10.83 -13.47
C VAL A 233 -1.84 11.82 -14.32
N ILE A 234 -1.68 11.48 -15.60
CA ILE A 234 -0.91 12.27 -16.59
C ILE A 234 -1.75 12.65 -17.81
N SER A 235 -2.86 11.97 -18.04
CA SER A 235 -3.93 12.37 -18.95
C SER A 235 -5.22 11.65 -18.55
N PRO A 236 -6.41 12.06 -19.04
CA PRO A 236 -7.67 11.42 -18.66
C PRO A 236 -7.62 9.90 -18.82
N GLY A 237 -7.88 9.17 -17.74
CA GLY A 237 -7.83 7.71 -17.72
C GLY A 237 -6.44 7.09 -17.97
N ARG A 238 -5.35 7.84 -17.77
CA ARG A 238 -3.97 7.36 -17.88
C ARG A 238 -3.18 7.64 -16.61
N VAL A 239 -2.60 6.59 -16.07
CA VAL A 239 -1.76 6.65 -14.87
C VAL A 239 -0.34 6.23 -15.24
N LEU A 240 0.63 7.10 -15.00
CA LEU A 240 2.05 6.78 -15.16
C LEU A 240 2.58 6.16 -13.86
N THR A 241 3.47 5.17 -14.01
CA THR A 241 4.16 4.48 -12.92
C THR A 241 5.49 3.90 -13.43
N ASN A 242 6.23 3.22 -12.57
CA ASN A 242 7.39 2.45 -13.01
C ASN A 242 7.01 1.11 -13.62
N ALA A 243 7.83 0.62 -14.55
CA ALA A 243 7.64 -0.69 -15.16
C ALA A 243 7.75 -1.82 -14.11
N HIS A 244 8.69 -1.74 -13.16
CA HIS A 244 8.83 -2.78 -12.13
C HIS A 244 7.61 -2.91 -11.21
N VAL A 245 6.83 -1.84 -11.03
CA VAL A 245 5.60 -1.86 -10.22
C VAL A 245 4.53 -2.75 -10.84
N VAL A 246 4.57 -2.94 -12.16
CA VAL A 246 3.57 -3.73 -12.91
C VAL A 246 4.18 -4.97 -13.56
N ALA A 247 5.48 -5.21 -13.39
CA ALA A 247 6.19 -6.32 -14.00
C ALA A 247 5.56 -7.67 -13.64
N GLY A 248 5.18 -8.45 -14.65
CA GLY A 248 4.52 -9.75 -14.49
C GLY A 248 3.07 -9.70 -13.99
N VAL A 249 2.51 -8.52 -13.74
CA VAL A 249 1.12 -8.32 -13.29
C VAL A 249 0.19 -8.33 -14.48
N SER A 250 -0.75 -9.26 -14.53
CA SER A 250 -1.70 -9.38 -15.65
C SER A 250 -2.90 -8.43 -15.54
N MET A 251 -3.35 -8.15 -14.33
CA MET A 251 -4.52 -7.31 -14.03
C MET A 251 -4.18 -6.36 -12.88
N PRO A 252 -3.51 -5.24 -13.16
CA PRO A 252 -3.23 -4.24 -12.14
C PRO A 252 -4.53 -3.60 -11.65
N VAL A 253 -4.53 -3.20 -10.38
CA VAL A 253 -5.60 -2.44 -9.74
C VAL A 253 -5.04 -1.08 -9.34
N VAL A 254 -5.77 -0.02 -9.70
CA VAL A 254 -5.49 1.36 -9.30
C VAL A 254 -6.47 1.74 -8.20
N GLN A 255 -5.96 1.95 -6.99
CA GLN A 255 -6.76 2.40 -5.86
C GLN A 255 -6.66 3.92 -5.73
N THR A 256 -7.82 4.56 -5.85
CA THR A 256 -8.01 6.00 -5.78
C THR A 256 -8.52 6.41 -4.40
N GLN A 257 -8.27 7.66 -4.01
CA GLN A 257 -8.81 8.19 -2.75
C GLN A 257 -10.32 8.43 -2.80
N GLN A 258 -10.88 8.69 -4.00
CA GLN A 258 -12.27 9.12 -4.19
C GLN A 258 -13.20 8.00 -4.71
N GLN A 259 -12.73 7.17 -5.63
CA GLN A 259 -13.54 6.15 -6.32
C GLN A 259 -13.21 4.71 -5.87
N GLY A 260 -12.28 4.52 -4.94
CA GLY A 260 -11.85 3.19 -4.51
C GLY A 260 -10.99 2.47 -5.56
N ALA A 261 -11.06 1.15 -5.58
CA ALA A 261 -10.27 0.29 -6.46
C ALA A 261 -10.88 0.13 -7.86
N LEU A 262 -10.12 0.55 -8.87
CA LEU A 262 -10.47 0.46 -10.28
C LEU A 262 -9.56 -0.56 -10.99
N PRO A 263 -10.11 -1.45 -11.83
CA PRO A 263 -9.29 -2.32 -12.67
C PRO A 263 -8.54 -1.49 -13.72
N ALA A 264 -7.32 -1.90 -14.04
CA ALA A 264 -6.47 -1.22 -15.00
C ALA A 264 -5.84 -2.20 -16.00
N ARG A 265 -5.34 -1.67 -17.12
CA ARG A 265 -4.59 -2.43 -18.13
C ARG A 265 -3.28 -1.72 -18.43
N VAL A 266 -2.20 -2.47 -18.56
CA VAL A 266 -0.92 -1.92 -19.03
C VAL A 266 -1.04 -1.63 -20.53
N VAL A 267 -0.86 -0.39 -20.95
CA VAL A 267 -0.91 0.05 -22.36
C VAL A 267 0.43 0.54 -22.90
N TYR A 268 1.40 0.70 -22.00
CA TYR A 268 2.81 0.95 -22.32
C TYR A 268 3.68 0.34 -21.24
N PHE A 269 4.78 -0.28 -21.64
CA PHE A 269 5.74 -0.92 -20.74
C PHE A 269 7.13 -0.80 -21.37
N ASP A 270 8.04 -0.14 -20.66
CA ASP A 270 9.43 0.01 -21.04
C ASP A 270 10.31 -0.37 -19.84
N ALA A 271 10.91 -1.55 -19.93
CA ALA A 271 11.80 -2.07 -18.90
C ALA A 271 13.13 -1.30 -18.80
N SER A 272 13.57 -0.70 -19.91
CA SER A 272 14.88 -0.06 -20.01
C SER A 272 14.89 1.33 -19.38
N HIS A 273 13.77 2.06 -19.49
CA HIS A 273 13.55 3.35 -18.83
C HIS A 273 12.75 3.22 -17.52
N ASP A 274 12.39 1.99 -17.14
CA ASP A 274 11.55 1.66 -15.97
C ASP A 274 10.26 2.49 -15.92
N LEU A 275 9.54 2.62 -17.05
CA LEU A 275 8.29 3.38 -17.17
C LEU A 275 7.16 2.51 -17.71
N ALA A 276 5.96 2.71 -17.17
CA ALA A 276 4.74 2.09 -17.65
C ALA A 276 3.55 3.06 -17.60
N ILE A 277 2.58 2.85 -18.50
CA ILE A 277 1.31 3.57 -18.47
C ILE A 277 0.18 2.56 -18.31
N LEU A 278 -0.69 2.85 -17.35
CA LEU A 278 -1.94 2.14 -17.12
C LEU A 278 -3.11 2.91 -17.72
N ALA A 279 -3.97 2.22 -18.45
CA ALA A 279 -5.29 2.70 -18.83
C ALA A 279 -6.32 2.31 -17.76
N VAL A 280 -7.07 3.30 -17.28
CA VAL A 280 -8.11 3.16 -16.25
C VAL A 280 -9.37 3.84 -16.76
N ASP A 281 -10.25 3.08 -17.39
CA ASP A 281 -11.35 3.63 -18.21
C ASP A 281 -12.36 4.48 -17.40
N SER A 282 -12.59 4.12 -16.13
CA SER A 282 -13.55 4.80 -15.23
C SER A 282 -12.93 5.84 -14.29
N LEU A 283 -11.66 6.20 -14.50
CA LEU A 283 -10.95 7.12 -13.61
C LEU A 283 -11.41 8.57 -13.82
N ASP A 284 -11.92 9.16 -12.74
CA ASP A 284 -12.30 10.57 -12.67
C ASP A 284 -11.32 11.31 -11.74
N ALA A 285 -10.21 11.75 -12.32
CA ALA A 285 -9.18 12.51 -11.63
C ALA A 285 -8.45 13.41 -12.65
N GLN A 286 -8.01 14.58 -12.18
CA GLN A 286 -7.31 15.54 -13.04
C GLN A 286 -5.87 15.11 -13.28
N PRO A 287 -5.32 15.30 -14.49
CA PRO A 287 -3.89 15.13 -14.72
C PRO A 287 -3.06 16.12 -13.92
N LEU A 288 -1.92 15.68 -13.40
CA LEU A 288 -0.93 16.59 -12.84
C LEU A 288 -0.25 17.40 -13.94
N ALA A 289 -0.04 18.68 -13.66
CA ALA A 289 0.82 19.52 -14.48
C ALA A 289 2.28 19.08 -14.36
N THR A 290 3.06 19.31 -15.41
CA THR A 290 4.48 19.01 -15.45
C THR A 290 5.30 20.29 -15.55
N SER A 291 6.46 20.32 -14.93
CA SER A 291 7.42 21.42 -15.00
C SER A 291 8.77 20.91 -15.53
N ALA A 292 9.66 21.81 -15.91
CA ALA A 292 10.97 21.43 -16.42
C ALA A 292 11.88 20.87 -15.31
N THR A 293 12.96 20.19 -15.72
CA THR A 293 13.99 19.71 -14.80
C THR A 293 14.58 20.86 -13.98
N VAL A 294 14.77 20.64 -12.67
CA VAL A 294 15.27 21.65 -11.72
C VAL A 294 16.75 21.44 -11.38
N PRO A 295 17.49 22.49 -10.99
CA PRO A 295 18.87 22.34 -10.54
C PRO A 295 18.99 21.67 -9.17
N GLY A 296 20.21 21.27 -8.80
CA GLY A 296 20.54 20.81 -7.46
C GLY A 296 20.29 21.86 -6.37
N ASN A 297 20.19 21.39 -5.12
CA ASN A 297 19.77 22.12 -3.93
C ASN A 297 18.33 22.69 -3.98
N THR A 298 17.47 22.12 -4.81
CA THR A 298 16.06 22.54 -4.90
C THR A 298 15.20 21.77 -3.89
N PRO A 299 14.48 22.43 -2.97
CA PRO A 299 13.48 21.79 -2.11
C PRO A 299 12.28 21.29 -2.91
N THR A 300 11.85 20.08 -2.61
CA THR A 300 10.80 19.34 -3.34
C THR A 300 10.03 18.45 -2.36
N ALA A 301 9.01 17.75 -2.86
CA ALA A 301 8.39 16.66 -2.15
C ALA A 301 8.09 15.51 -3.11
N PHE A 302 7.94 14.30 -2.59
CA PHE A 302 7.34 13.21 -3.35
C PHE A 302 6.10 12.69 -2.63
N ALA A 303 5.12 12.23 -3.41
CA ALA A 303 3.90 11.65 -2.92
C ALA A 303 3.83 10.17 -3.31
N GLY A 304 3.45 9.30 -2.37
CA GLY A 304 3.28 7.88 -2.66
C GLY A 304 2.77 7.04 -1.51
N TYR A 305 2.71 5.74 -1.75
CA TYR A 305 2.14 4.74 -0.83
C TYR A 305 3.25 3.85 -0.27
N PRO A 306 4.10 4.36 0.64
CA PRO A 306 5.22 3.60 1.17
C PRO A 306 4.71 2.30 1.79
N LEU A 307 5.33 1.20 1.39
CA LEU A 307 5.09 -0.17 1.85
C LEU A 307 3.65 -0.63 1.57
N GLY A 308 3.02 -0.06 0.52
CA GLY A 308 1.63 -0.27 0.17
C GLY A 308 0.63 0.35 1.16
N GLY A 309 1.12 1.16 2.11
CA GLY A 309 0.36 1.80 3.19
C GLY A 309 -0.54 2.95 2.71
N PRO A 310 -0.94 3.87 3.60
CA PRO A 310 -1.68 5.07 3.21
C PRO A 310 -0.78 6.03 2.42
N LEU A 311 -1.40 6.95 1.67
CA LEU A 311 -0.71 8.02 0.96
C LEU A 311 0.08 8.90 1.94
N GLN A 312 1.33 9.19 1.58
CA GLN A 312 2.21 10.08 2.32
C GLN A 312 2.87 11.06 1.35
N ILE A 313 2.97 12.32 1.79
CA ILE A 313 3.79 13.34 1.16
C ILE A 313 5.06 13.48 2.01
N ARG A 314 6.23 13.36 1.40
CA ARG A 314 7.52 13.41 2.10
C ARG A 314 8.41 14.44 1.47
N ALA A 315 9.06 15.25 2.31
CA ALA A 315 10.01 16.26 1.86
C ALA A 315 11.23 15.59 1.21
N ALA A 316 11.70 16.19 0.13
CA ALA A 316 12.90 15.80 -0.59
C ALA A 316 13.73 17.04 -0.99
N THR A 317 15.03 16.89 -1.19
CA THR A 317 15.86 17.91 -1.83
C THR A 317 16.59 17.30 -2.99
N VAL A 318 16.50 17.91 -4.18
CA VAL A 318 17.34 17.50 -5.32
C VAL A 318 18.78 17.83 -4.98
N LEU A 319 19.66 16.83 -4.92
CA LEU A 319 21.09 17.02 -4.68
C LEU A 319 21.82 17.32 -5.99
N SER A 320 21.51 16.55 -7.02
CA SER A 320 22.11 16.63 -8.34
C SER A 320 21.19 16.01 -9.40
N SER A 321 21.45 16.34 -10.65
CA SER A 321 20.93 15.69 -11.84
C SER A 321 22.12 15.26 -12.71
N ALA A 322 22.18 13.98 -13.06
CA ALA A 322 23.25 13.44 -13.88
C ALA A 322 22.84 12.11 -14.56
N PRO A 323 23.44 11.80 -15.72
CA PRO A 323 23.31 10.48 -16.32
C PRO A 323 23.90 9.38 -15.41
N MET A 324 23.18 8.28 -15.24
CA MET A 324 23.59 7.14 -14.43
C MET A 324 23.27 5.81 -15.13
N MET A 325 24.17 4.82 -14.97
CA MET A 325 23.90 3.45 -15.39
C MET A 325 22.85 2.82 -14.46
N VAL A 326 21.66 2.57 -15.01
CA VAL A 326 20.54 1.92 -14.33
C VAL A 326 20.35 0.52 -14.94
N PRO A 327 20.43 -0.56 -14.14
CA PRO A 327 20.13 -1.90 -14.63
C PRO A 327 18.65 -2.03 -15.02
N ASP A 328 18.40 -2.58 -16.22
CA ASP A 328 17.09 -3.00 -16.67
C ASP A 328 16.51 -4.05 -15.69
N ILE A 329 15.20 -3.95 -15.48
CA ILE A 329 14.42 -4.76 -14.55
C ILE A 329 14.21 -6.21 -15.03
N THR A 330 14.57 -6.55 -16.27
CA THR A 330 14.42 -7.87 -16.90
C THR A 330 15.74 -8.64 -16.98
N ASP A 331 16.64 -8.27 -17.88
CA ASP A 331 17.89 -9.00 -18.18
C ASP A 331 19.12 -8.43 -17.43
N GLY A 332 18.98 -7.27 -16.80
CA GLY A 332 20.06 -6.59 -16.09
C GLY A 332 21.04 -5.84 -16.99
N ALA A 333 20.77 -5.71 -18.29
CA ALA A 333 21.51 -4.78 -19.15
C ALA A 333 21.34 -3.36 -18.60
N SER A 334 22.42 -2.59 -18.53
CA SER A 334 22.35 -1.24 -17.96
C SER A 334 22.12 -0.20 -19.04
N THR A 335 21.12 0.67 -18.82
CA THR A 335 20.81 1.83 -19.65
C THR A 335 21.35 3.09 -18.95
N MET A 336 21.93 4.02 -19.73
CA MET A 336 22.26 5.35 -19.22
C MET A 336 20.98 6.19 -19.20
N LEU A 337 20.54 6.59 -18.01
CA LEU A 337 19.35 7.42 -17.81
C LEU A 337 19.69 8.70 -17.06
N ASP A 338 19.04 9.80 -17.41
CA ASP A 338 19.12 11.05 -16.68
C ASP A 338 18.28 11.00 -15.40
N VAL A 339 18.97 10.95 -14.26
CA VAL A 339 18.37 10.78 -12.94
C VAL A 339 18.66 11.95 -12.01
N TYR A 340 17.73 12.23 -11.12
CA TYR A 340 18.00 12.98 -9.92
C TYR A 340 18.51 12.08 -8.81
N GLN A 341 19.49 12.59 -8.07
CA GLN A 341 19.79 12.12 -6.73
C GLN A 341 19.05 13.01 -5.72
N LEU A 342 18.36 12.39 -4.77
CA LEU A 342 17.50 13.09 -3.80
C LEU A 342 17.98 12.84 -2.38
N ALA A 343 18.01 13.90 -1.57
CA ALA A 343 17.95 13.80 -0.12
C ALA A 343 16.51 13.51 0.28
N GLY A 344 16.21 12.30 0.71
CA GLY A 344 14.86 11.89 1.08
C GLY A 344 14.81 10.40 1.39
N ASN A 345 13.99 10.03 2.37
CA ASN A 345 13.82 8.64 2.74
C ASN A 345 12.80 7.98 1.79
N VAL A 346 13.30 7.49 0.66
CA VAL A 346 12.54 6.72 -0.32
C VAL A 346 12.43 5.27 0.15
N GLN A 347 11.23 4.70 0.11
CA GLN A 347 10.93 3.34 0.53
C GLN A 347 10.24 2.58 -0.59
N SER A 348 10.26 1.24 -0.51
CA SER A 348 9.39 0.38 -1.31
C SER A 348 7.95 0.91 -1.26
N GLY A 349 7.24 0.89 -2.39
CA GLY A 349 5.90 1.48 -2.54
C GLY A 349 5.87 2.95 -3.00
N ASN A 350 6.94 3.73 -2.82
CA ASN A 350 7.03 5.08 -3.39
C ASN A 350 7.33 5.08 -4.90
N SER A 351 7.91 3.99 -5.42
CA SER A 351 8.21 3.84 -6.84
C SER A 351 7.00 4.14 -7.72
N GLY A 352 7.22 4.90 -8.78
CA GLY A 352 6.24 5.40 -9.72
C GLY A 352 5.51 6.66 -9.26
N GLY A 353 5.77 7.12 -8.02
CA GLY A 353 5.20 8.37 -7.49
C GLY A 353 5.86 9.61 -8.07
N PRO A 354 5.13 10.74 -8.14
CA PRO A 354 5.68 11.97 -8.68
C PRO A 354 6.64 12.64 -7.68
N LEU A 355 7.74 13.17 -8.20
CA LEU A 355 8.53 14.20 -7.56
C LEU A 355 7.94 15.55 -7.94
N LEU A 356 7.61 16.37 -6.93
CA LEU A 356 6.84 17.60 -7.04
C LEU A 356 7.70 18.81 -6.67
N ASP A 357 7.59 19.88 -7.46
CA ASP A 357 8.10 21.19 -7.08
C ASP A 357 7.18 21.90 -6.07
N SER A 358 7.51 23.13 -5.67
CA SER A 358 6.73 23.88 -4.68
C SER A 358 5.32 24.28 -5.12
N LYS A 359 5.00 24.16 -6.42
CA LYS A 359 3.66 24.41 -6.98
C LYS A 359 2.84 23.14 -7.11
N GLY A 360 3.43 21.98 -6.83
CA GLY A 360 2.79 20.68 -7.05
C GLY A 360 2.89 20.20 -8.50
N ASP A 361 3.75 20.81 -9.31
CA ASP A 361 4.02 20.36 -10.67
C ASP A 361 5.02 19.20 -10.64
N VAL A 362 4.80 18.21 -11.50
CA VAL A 362 5.68 17.03 -11.62
C VAL A 362 6.98 17.43 -12.30
N ILE A 363 8.09 17.16 -11.62
CA ILE A 363 9.45 17.40 -12.11
C ILE A 363 10.26 16.11 -12.22
N GLY A 364 9.70 14.95 -11.90
CA GLY A 364 10.33 13.64 -12.04
C GLY A 364 9.50 12.49 -11.47
N VAL A 365 10.02 11.26 -11.53
CA VAL A 365 9.33 10.03 -11.09
C VAL A 365 10.25 9.22 -10.19
N ILE A 366 9.84 8.98 -8.94
CA ILE A 366 10.61 8.17 -7.98
C ILE A 366 10.74 6.75 -8.50
N PHE A 367 11.95 6.17 -8.54
CA PHE A 367 12.14 4.81 -9.05
C PHE A 367 13.07 3.91 -8.22
N ALA A 368 14.03 4.48 -7.47
CA ALA A 368 15.02 3.69 -6.75
C ALA A 368 15.46 4.32 -5.43
N LYS A 369 16.14 3.52 -4.59
CA LYS A 369 16.84 3.97 -3.37
C LYS A 369 18.33 3.64 -3.42
N ALA A 370 19.15 4.31 -2.62
CA ALA A 370 20.55 3.93 -2.48
C ALA A 370 20.71 2.64 -1.67
N THR A 371 21.68 1.80 -2.04
CA THR A 371 22.03 0.54 -1.33
C THR A 371 22.60 0.78 0.06
N SER A 372 23.29 1.89 0.28
CA SER A 372 24.11 2.16 1.47
C SER A 372 23.71 3.42 2.25
N ALA A 373 22.77 4.22 1.73
CA ALA A 373 22.32 5.45 2.37
C ALA A 373 20.78 5.51 2.40
N SER A 374 20.18 5.26 3.57
CA SER A 374 18.72 5.18 3.74
C SER A 374 17.97 6.49 3.45
N ASN A 375 18.68 7.63 3.45
CA ASN A 375 18.13 8.95 3.14
C ASN A 375 18.48 9.44 1.74
N VAL A 376 18.92 8.55 0.84
CA VAL A 376 19.20 8.89 -0.56
C VAL A 376 18.26 8.10 -1.47
N GLY A 377 17.46 8.83 -2.24
CA GLY A 377 16.56 8.30 -3.26
C GLY A 377 16.96 8.73 -4.66
N PHE A 378 16.34 8.12 -5.67
CA PHE A 378 16.53 8.49 -7.06
C PHE A 378 15.18 8.67 -7.78
N ALA A 379 15.14 9.64 -8.67
CA ALA A 379 14.00 9.89 -9.55
C ALA A 379 14.46 10.02 -11.00
N LEU A 380 13.66 9.55 -11.95
CA LEU A 380 13.83 9.85 -13.38
C LEU A 380 13.52 11.34 -13.60
N THR A 381 14.34 12.01 -14.40
CA THR A 381 14.12 13.42 -14.76
C THR A 381 13.00 13.55 -15.79
N MET A 382 12.54 14.79 -16.03
CA MET A 382 11.57 15.03 -17.10
C MET A 382 12.13 14.82 -18.50
N GLU A 383 13.44 14.72 -18.68
CA GLU A 383 14.05 14.36 -19.97
C GLU A 383 13.65 12.93 -20.38
N GLU A 384 13.64 12.01 -19.42
CA GLU A 384 13.21 10.63 -19.62
C GLU A 384 11.68 10.49 -19.68
N VAL A 385 10.96 11.27 -18.87
CA VAL A 385 9.53 11.05 -18.63
C VAL A 385 8.63 11.79 -19.63
N SER A 386 9.03 12.98 -20.10
CA SER A 386 8.20 13.82 -20.98
C SER A 386 7.79 13.17 -22.31
N PRO A 387 8.67 12.40 -23.00
CA PRO A 387 8.27 11.68 -24.21
C PRO A 387 7.13 10.69 -23.95
N VAL A 388 7.17 9.99 -22.82
CA VAL A 388 6.16 9.01 -22.42
C VAL A 388 4.83 9.69 -22.07
N ILE A 389 4.86 10.80 -21.33
CA ILE A 389 3.66 11.60 -21.02
C ILE A 389 3.00 12.11 -22.29
N THR A 390 3.80 12.60 -23.25
CA THR A 390 3.28 13.12 -24.54
C THR A 390 2.60 12.02 -25.36
N ALA A 391 3.11 10.79 -25.34
CA ALA A 391 2.53 9.66 -26.06
C ALA A 391 1.27 9.09 -25.41
N ALA A 392 1.12 9.23 -24.09
CA ALA A 392 0.11 8.53 -23.29
C ALA A 392 -1.34 8.65 -23.76
N PRO A 393 -1.85 9.82 -24.21
CA PRO A 393 -3.23 9.93 -24.69
C PRO A 393 -3.54 9.04 -25.90
N HIS A 394 -2.51 8.63 -26.65
CA HIS A 394 -2.64 7.82 -27.86
C HIS A 394 -2.45 6.32 -27.61
N LEU A 395 -2.03 5.92 -26.40
CA LEU A 395 -1.80 4.53 -26.02
C LEU A 395 -3.11 3.91 -25.51
N ASN A 396 -3.66 2.95 -26.25
CA ASN A 396 -4.98 2.35 -25.98
C ASN A 396 -4.97 0.83 -25.94
N SER A 397 -4.06 0.19 -26.69
CA SER A 397 -4.01 -1.27 -26.80
C SER A 397 -3.25 -1.85 -25.62
N PRO A 398 -3.79 -2.88 -24.93
CA PRO A 398 -3.05 -3.57 -23.88
C PRO A 398 -1.76 -4.18 -24.41
N VAL A 399 -0.68 -4.05 -23.62
CA VAL A 399 0.62 -4.65 -23.89
C VAL A 399 1.00 -5.62 -22.77
N PRO A 400 1.84 -6.64 -23.04
CA PRO A 400 2.38 -7.49 -21.98
C PRO A 400 3.18 -6.68 -20.96
N SER A 401 3.06 -7.02 -19.68
CA SER A 401 3.78 -6.38 -18.56
C SER A 401 5.14 -7.01 -18.27
N GLY A 402 5.77 -7.63 -19.28
CA GLY A 402 7.04 -8.33 -19.11
C GLY A 402 7.01 -9.51 -18.13
N SER A 403 8.19 -9.92 -17.67
CA SER A 403 8.41 -10.97 -16.66
C SER A 403 9.16 -10.38 -15.46
N CYS A 404 8.91 -10.88 -14.25
CA CYS A 404 9.72 -10.44 -13.11
C CYS A 404 11.12 -11.07 -13.19
N LYS A 405 12.11 -10.32 -12.70
CA LYS A 405 13.41 -10.88 -12.35
C LYS A 405 13.23 -11.87 -11.21
N VAL A 406 13.63 -13.13 -11.42
CA VAL A 406 13.78 -14.09 -10.32
C VAL A 406 15.11 -13.74 -9.68
N SER A 407 15.08 -13.03 -8.56
CA SER A 407 16.28 -12.76 -7.74
C SER A 407 16.83 -14.03 -7.10
#